data_AF-A0A7K4IH93-F1
#
_entry.id   AF-A0A7K4IH93-F1
#
_cell.length_a   1.000
_cell.length_b   1.000
_cell.length_c   1.000
_cell.angle_alpha   90.00
_cell.angle_beta   90.00
_cell.angle_gamma   90.00
#
_symmetry.space_group_name_H-M   'P 1'
#
loop_
_entity.id
_entity.type
_entity.pdbx_description
1 polymer ?
#
loop_
_entity_poly.entity_id
_entity_poly.type
_entity_poly.pdbx_seq_one_letter_code
_entity_poly.pdbx_strand_id
1 'polypeptide(L)' 'MSYVVKSKIQEFAKKHEMNVGSDFYPELDKKIEELLKEASKRCTENKRKTLKAYDL' A
#
# COMPACT_ATOMS: atom_id res chain seq x y z
N MET A 1 8.81 5.85 5.08
CA MET A 1 7.81 5.34 6.04
C MET A 1 7.29 4.04 5.46
N SER A 2 7.03 3.02 6.28
CA SER A 2 6.48 1.76 5.77
C SER A 2 4.98 1.71 6.00
N TYR A 3 4.22 1.40 4.96
CA TYR A 3 2.76 1.35 5.01
C TYR A 3 2.25 -0.03 5.42
N VAL A 4 3.10 -1.06 5.37
CA VAL A 4 2.71 -2.45 5.63
C VAL A 4 3.68 -3.12 6.61
N VAL A 5 3.13 -3.91 7.52
CA VAL A 5 3.93 -4.70 8.47
C VAL A 5 4.62 -5.85 7.74
N LYS A 6 5.96 -5.86 7.76
CA LYS A 6 6.78 -6.88 7.09
C LYS A 6 6.40 -8.31 7.45
N SER A 7 6.06 -8.58 8.71
CA SER A 7 5.65 -9.92 9.15
C SER A 7 4.42 -10.44 8.40
N LYS A 8 3.46 -9.56 8.06
CA LYS A 8 2.26 -9.94 7.30
C LYS A 8 2.57 -10.26 5.84
N ILE A 9 3.52 -9.55 5.25
CA ILE A 9 4.02 -9.87 3.89
C ILE A 9 4.71 -11.23 3.88
N GLN A 10 5.53 -11.52 4.91
CA GLN A 10 6.22 -12.80 5.03
C GLN A 10 5.27 -13.96 5.32
N GLU A 11 4.25 -13.76 6.17
CA GLU A 11 3.18 -14.75 6.40
C GLU A 11 2.45 -15.09 5.09
N PHE A 12 2.10 -14.08 4.29
CA PHE A 12 1.50 -14.27 2.96
C PHE A 12 2.44 -15.07 2.05
N ALA A 13 3.70 -14.65 1.91
CA ALA A 13 4.65 -15.34 1.04
C ALA A 13 4.84 -16.82 1.45
N LYS A 14 5.00 -17.10 2.75
CA LYS A 14 5.11 -18.47 3.28
C LYS A 14 3.88 -19.32 2.98
N LYS A 15 2.67 -18.76 3.12
CA LYS A 15 1.42 -19.46 2.79
C LYS A 15 1.36 -19.87 1.31
N HIS A 16 2.07 -19.16 0.45
CA HIS A 16 2.17 -19.42 -0.98
C HIS A 16 3.51 -20.04 -1.39
N GLU A 17 4.27 -20.62 -0.45
CA GLU A 17 5.57 -21.27 -0.72
C GLU A 17 6.60 -20.34 -1.40
N MET A 18 6.51 -19.04 -1.11
CA MET A 18 7.41 -18.00 -1.62
C MET A 18 8.29 -17.39 -0.53
N ASN A 19 9.42 -16.82 -0.94
CA ASN A 19 10.27 -15.99 -0.11
C ASN A 19 10.13 -14.51 -0.53
N VAL A 20 10.41 -13.59 0.39
CA VAL A 20 10.33 -12.14 0.13
C VAL A 20 11.74 -11.57 0.07
N GLY A 21 12.11 -11.02 -1.09
CA GLY A 21 13.36 -10.27 -1.27
C GLY A 21 13.42 -9.01 -0.40
N SER A 22 14.62 -8.58 -0.04
CA SER A 22 14.83 -7.35 0.74
C SER A 22 14.49 -6.08 -0.04
N ASP A 23 14.58 -6.14 -1.36
CA ASP A 23 14.21 -5.10 -2.34
C ASP A 23 12.69 -4.98 -2.55
N PHE A 24 11.92 -6.02 -2.24
CA PHE A 24 10.46 -6.00 -2.38
C PHE A 24 9.79 -4.97 -1.45
N TYR A 25 10.28 -4.84 -0.21
CA TYR A 25 9.66 -3.94 0.79
C TYR A 25 9.65 -2.46 0.35
N PRO A 26 10.77 -1.84 -0.03
CA PRO A 26 10.77 -0.44 -0.46
C PRO A 26 9.93 -0.22 -1.73
N GLU A 27 9.92 -1.17 -2.66
CA GLU A 27 9.13 -1.06 -3.89
C GLU A 27 7.63 -1.18 -3.62
N LEU A 28 7.22 -2.07 -2.71
CA LEU A 28 5.83 -2.18 -2.27
C LEU A 28 5.38 -0.90 -1.56
N ASP A 29 6.19 -0.37 -0.65
CA ASP A 29 5.89 0.88 0.06
C ASP A 29 5.70 2.04 -0.93
N LYS A 30 6.53 2.13 -1.98
CA LYS A 30 6.39 3.13 -3.04
C LYS A 30 5.06 2.99 -3.80
N LYS A 31 4.68 1.77 -4.18
CA LYS A 31 3.38 1.54 -4.86
C LYS A 31 2.19 1.94 -4.00
N ILE A 32 2.24 1.65 -2.70
CA ILE A 32 1.17 2.04 -1.78
C ILE A 32 1.13 3.55 -1.60
N GLU A 33 2.29 4.21 -1.53
CA GLU A 33 2.36 5.67 -1.48
C GLU A 33 1.72 6.32 -2.71
N GLU A 34 2.00 5.81 -3.90
CA GLU A 34 1.41 6.29 -5.16
C GLU A 34 -0.11 6.11 -5.15
N LEU A 35 -0.61 4.94 -4.77
CA LEU A 35 -2.06 4.68 -4.61
C LEU A 35 -2.72 5.65 -3.62
N LEU A 36 -2.09 5.90 -2.47
CA LEU A 36 -2.61 6.81 -1.45
C LEU A 36 -2.60 8.27 -1.93
N LYS A 37 -1.59 8.69 -2.70
CA LYS A 37 -1.53 10.02 -3.32
C LYS A 37 -2.66 10.22 -4.31
N GLU A 38 -2.91 9.25 -5.17
CA GLU A 38 -4.03 9.30 -6.11
C GLU A 38 -5.38 9.34 -5.40
N ALA A 39 -5.57 8.49 -4.38
CA ALA A 39 -6.80 8.48 -3.61
C ALA A 39 -7.03 9.79 -2.85
N SER A 40 -5.97 10.36 -2.27
CA SER A 40 -6.02 11.67 -1.62
C SER A 40 -6.38 12.78 -2.62
N LYS A 41 -5.84 12.73 -3.84
CA LYS A 41 -6.19 13.67 -4.91
C LYS A 41 -7.68 13.57 -5.26
N ARG A 42 -8.21 12.37 -5.53
CA ARG A 42 -9.64 12.16 -5.83
C ARG A 42 -10.53 12.63 -4.67
N CYS A 43 -10.13 12.39 -3.43
CA CYS A 43 -10.86 12.81 -2.24
C CYS A 43 -10.96 14.34 -2.14
N THR A 44 -9.82 15.02 -2.31
CA THR A 44 -9.72 16.49 -2.21
C THR A 44 -10.37 17.20 -3.40
N GLU A 45 -10.28 16.66 -4.61
CA GLU A 45 -11.00 17.15 -5.80
C GLU A 45 -12.52 17.12 -5.60
N ASN A 46 -13.01 16.09 -4.90
CA ASN A 46 -14.41 15.98 -4.49
C ASN A 46 -14.76 16.81 -3.24
N LYS A 47 -13.88 17.72 -2.81
CA LYS A 47 -14.02 18.58 -1.61
C LYS A 47 -14.28 17.80 -0.32
N ARG A 48 -13.81 16.56 -0.23
CA ARG A 48 -13.92 15.72 0.97
C ARG A 48 -12.61 15.70 1.74
N LYS A 49 -12.71 15.37 3.02
CA LYS A 49 -11.57 15.14 3.94
C LYS A 49 -11.48 13.69 4.42
N THR A 50 -12.38 12.84 3.94
CA THR A 50 -12.48 11.43 4.33
C THR A 50 -12.33 10.58 3.09
N LEU A 51 -11.25 9.79 3.05
CA LEU A 51 -11.02 8.76 2.03
C LEU A 51 -12.16 7.74 2.11
N LYS A 52 -12.71 7.38 0.95
CA LYS A 52 -13.72 6.34 0.80
C LYS A 52 -13.24 5.28 -0.19
N ALA A 53 -13.94 4.15 -0.22
CA ALA A 53 -13.58 3.01 -1.06
C ALA A 53 -13.42 3.37 -2.54
N TYR A 54 -14.20 4.33 -3.05
CA TYR A 54 -14.13 4.78 -4.44
C TYR A 54 -13.02 5.81 -4.73
N ASP A 55 -12.26 6.23 -3.72
CA ASP A 55 -11.06 7.05 -3.92
C ASP A 55 -9.85 6.19 -4.27
N LEU A 56 -9.80 4.95 -3.78
CA LEU A 56 -8.73 3.99 -4.06
C LEU A 56 -8.87 3.47 -5.50
#